data_AF-A0A2P2LQT8-F1
#
_entry.id   AF-A0A2P2LQT8-F1
#
_cell.length_a   1.000
_cell.length_b   1.000
_cell.length_c   1.000
_cell.angle_alpha   90.00
_cell.angle_beta   90.00
_cell.angle_gamma   90.00
#
_symmetry.space_group_name_H-M   'P 1'
#
loop_
_entity.id
_entity.type
_entity.pdbx_description
1 polymer ?
#
loop_
_entity_poly.entity_id
_entity_poly.type
_entity_poly.pdbx_seq_one_letter_code
_entity_poly.pdbx_strand_id
1 'polypeptide(L)'
;MTEVASSVVHEVLGRRIQDVDQPIVDYIVNVLADEDFYFGEEGDGAFEAIGELLVGAGCVSDFEECRQVCNKLSERFGKHGLVKAKPTVRSLMTPFRMNEGMDEEVPKKKQEVIDGPVLSERDRAKIERKKRKEERQREQQYQMHLAEMEAVRAGMPVVCVNHDGGGGPAVKDIHLENFNISVGGRDLIVDGTVTLSYGRHYGLVGRNGTGKTTFLRHMAMHAIDGIPPNCQILHVEQEVAGDDTTALQCVLNSDIERTQLLEEEALLLAQQRELDLDEATANGKAYQNGASDKDAIAKRLEEIYKRLELIDAFSAEARAASILAGLSFSPDMQRKATKTFSGGWRMRIALARALFIEPDILLLDEPTVEYISCIYSEYELCIVWPFSYCLCFFTEPSRSSCSPLAGILPDEMEKNIYCCFSC
;
A
#
# COMPACT_ATOMS: atom_id res chain seq x y z
N MET A 1 -21.74 31.00 -9.43
CA MET A 1 -20.59 31.31 -8.54
C MET A 1 -19.32 31.57 -9.32
N THR A 2 -19.04 30.79 -10.35
CA THR A 2 -17.94 31.00 -11.32
C THR A 2 -17.91 32.39 -11.96
N GLU A 3 -19.04 32.99 -12.34
CA GLU A 3 -19.08 34.36 -12.88
C GLU A 3 -18.64 35.43 -11.86
N VAL A 4 -19.04 35.26 -10.59
CA VAL A 4 -18.65 36.16 -9.49
C VAL A 4 -17.18 35.96 -9.15
N ALA A 5 -16.72 34.71 -9.10
CA ALA A 5 -15.31 34.37 -8.90
C ALA A 5 -14.41 34.94 -10.01
N SER A 6 -14.83 34.84 -11.28
CA SER A 6 -14.13 35.43 -12.43
C SER A 6 -14.01 36.95 -12.27
N SER A 7 -15.10 37.65 -11.91
CA SER A 7 -15.07 39.08 -11.67
C SER A 7 -14.10 39.47 -10.55
N VAL A 8 -14.05 38.70 -9.45
CA VAL A 8 -13.15 38.98 -8.31
C VAL A 8 -11.69 38.72 -8.68
N VAL A 9 -11.41 37.63 -9.41
CA VAL A 9 -10.05 37.30 -9.88
C VAL A 9 -9.53 38.36 -10.84
N HIS A 10 -10.35 38.81 -11.80
CA HIS A 10 -9.99 39.90 -12.71
C HIS A 10 -9.85 41.27 -12.01
N GLU A 11 -10.63 41.53 -10.95
CA GLU A 11 -10.49 42.77 -10.16
C GLU A 11 -9.17 42.78 -9.37
N VAL A 12 -8.80 41.65 -8.76
CA VAL A 12 -7.61 41.57 -7.88
C VAL A 12 -6.31 41.45 -8.67
N LEU A 13 -6.28 40.68 -9.76
CA LEU A 13 -5.09 40.53 -10.61
C LEU A 13 -4.98 41.62 -11.68
N GLY A 14 -6.08 42.29 -12.04
CA GLY A 14 -6.09 43.49 -12.88
C GLY A 14 -5.40 43.30 -14.23
N ARG A 15 -4.43 44.17 -14.56
CA ARG A 15 -3.68 44.09 -15.83
C ARG A 15 -2.74 42.88 -15.92
N ARG A 16 -2.44 42.24 -14.79
CA ARG A 16 -1.47 41.13 -14.71
C ARG A 16 -2.00 39.82 -15.28
N ILE A 17 -3.31 39.75 -15.50
CA ILE A 17 -4.00 38.57 -16.05
C ILE A 17 -4.24 38.68 -17.58
N GLN A 18 -3.93 39.84 -18.18
CA GLN A 18 -4.17 40.09 -19.61
C GLN A 18 -3.14 39.40 -20.51
N ASP A 19 -1.94 39.15 -19.98
CA ASP A 19 -0.84 38.49 -20.68
C ASP A 19 -0.75 36.98 -20.36
N VAL A 20 -1.74 36.44 -19.64
CA VAL A 20 -1.78 35.05 -19.17
C VAL A 20 -2.74 34.25 -20.05
N ASP A 21 -2.35 33.02 -20.38
CA ASP A 21 -3.17 32.11 -21.18
C ASP A 21 -4.54 31.86 -20.54
N GLN A 22 -5.60 31.99 -21.32
CA GLN A 22 -6.99 31.79 -20.86
C GLN A 22 -7.23 30.48 -20.08
N PRO A 23 -6.65 29.33 -20.46
CA PRO A 23 -6.75 28.10 -19.67
C PRO A 23 -6.22 28.22 -18.23
N ILE A 24 -5.19 29.03 -18.00
CA ILE A 24 -4.62 29.25 -16.66
C ILE A 24 -5.57 30.12 -15.84
N VAL A 25 -6.16 31.14 -16.46
CA VAL A 25 -7.17 32.00 -15.84
C VAL A 25 -8.41 31.19 -15.47
N ASP A 26 -8.90 30.35 -16.38
CA ASP A 26 -10.05 29.46 -16.15
C ASP A 26 -9.76 28.48 -15.02
N TYR A 27 -8.54 27.93 -14.94
CA TYR A 27 -8.14 27.06 -13.83
C TYR A 27 -8.21 27.80 -12.49
N ILE A 28 -7.61 28.98 -12.38
CA ILE A 28 -7.61 29.78 -11.14
C ILE A 28 -9.05 30.12 -10.72
N VAL A 29 -9.88 30.56 -11.66
CA VAL A 29 -11.29 30.88 -11.38
C VAL A 29 -12.06 29.65 -10.92
N ASN A 30 -11.86 28.48 -11.53
CA ASN A 30 -12.57 27.26 -11.16
C ASN A 30 -12.14 26.73 -9.79
N VAL A 31 -10.85 26.78 -9.46
CA VAL A 31 -10.33 26.40 -8.13
C VAL A 31 -10.92 27.28 -7.03
N LEU A 32 -10.93 28.60 -7.23
CA LEU A 32 -11.44 29.54 -6.24
C LEU A 32 -12.98 29.62 -6.20
N ALA A 33 -13.66 29.11 -7.23
CA ALA A 33 -15.13 29.05 -7.31
C ALA A 33 -15.71 27.75 -6.72
N ASP A 34 -14.88 26.78 -6.36
CA ASP A 34 -15.32 25.53 -5.77
C ASP A 34 -15.98 25.79 -4.39
N GLU A 35 -17.17 25.19 -4.19
CA GLU A 35 -18.00 25.35 -2.98
C GLU A 35 -17.32 24.84 -1.71
N ASP A 36 -16.36 23.94 -1.87
CA ASP A 36 -15.61 23.34 -0.78
C ASP A 36 -14.18 23.89 -0.68
N PHE A 37 -13.83 24.90 -1.49
CA PHE A 37 -12.53 25.56 -1.42
C PHE A 37 -12.35 26.33 -0.11
N TYR A 38 -11.25 26.04 0.60
CA TYR A 38 -10.92 26.69 1.86
C TYR A 38 -9.76 27.67 1.66
N PHE A 39 -10.07 28.97 1.76
CA PHE A 39 -9.08 30.03 1.57
C PHE A 39 -8.02 30.13 2.69
N GLY A 40 -8.23 29.51 3.85
CA GLY A 40 -7.29 29.61 4.99
C GLY A 40 -7.37 30.95 5.74
N GLU A 41 -6.63 31.05 6.85
CA GLU A 41 -6.40 32.35 7.52
C GLU A 41 -5.46 33.19 6.64
N GLU A 42 -5.79 34.46 6.42
CA GLU A 42 -5.02 35.39 5.57
C GLU A 42 -4.74 34.89 4.13
N GLY A 43 -5.55 33.97 3.59
CA GLY A 43 -5.41 33.48 2.22
C GLY A 43 -4.36 32.37 2.03
N ASP A 44 -3.90 31.72 3.11
CA ASP A 44 -2.87 30.66 3.04
C ASP A 44 -3.30 29.46 2.17
N GLY A 45 -4.57 29.05 2.25
CA GLY A 45 -5.10 27.97 1.39
C GLY A 45 -5.16 28.36 -0.08
N ALA A 46 -5.38 29.65 -0.38
CA ALA A 46 -5.24 30.16 -1.74
C ALA A 46 -3.78 30.20 -2.20
N PHE A 47 -2.84 30.54 -1.31
CA PHE A 47 -1.41 30.51 -1.63
C PHE A 47 -0.92 29.08 -1.91
N GLU A 48 -1.34 28.08 -1.15
CA GLU A 48 -0.99 26.67 -1.40
C GLU A 48 -1.59 26.16 -2.72
N ALA A 49 -2.83 26.55 -3.05
CA ALA A 49 -3.51 26.00 -4.22
C ALA A 49 -3.09 26.64 -5.56
N ILE A 50 -2.83 27.95 -5.58
CA ILE A 50 -2.56 28.70 -6.82
C ILE A 50 -1.26 29.53 -6.78
N GLY A 51 -0.51 29.53 -5.68
CA GLY A 51 0.65 30.42 -5.51
C GLY A 51 1.79 30.14 -6.47
N GLU A 52 2.18 28.88 -6.65
CA GLU A 52 3.20 28.48 -7.63
C GLU A 52 2.78 28.84 -9.06
N LEU A 53 1.50 28.69 -9.37
CA LEU A 53 0.94 28.99 -10.69
C LEU A 53 0.94 30.50 -10.97
N LEU A 54 0.62 31.33 -9.96
CA LEU A 54 0.64 32.79 -10.09
C LEU A 54 2.06 33.34 -10.32
N VAL A 55 3.07 32.75 -9.67
CA VAL A 55 4.47 33.12 -9.88
C VAL A 55 4.96 32.57 -11.23
N GLY A 56 4.65 31.32 -11.57
CA GLY A 56 5.03 30.68 -12.82
C GLY A 56 4.42 31.32 -14.08
N ALA A 57 3.19 31.85 -13.97
CA ALA A 57 2.52 32.58 -15.04
C ALA A 57 2.94 34.05 -15.16
N GLY A 58 3.84 34.54 -14.29
CA GLY A 58 4.28 35.94 -14.29
C GLY A 58 3.23 36.94 -13.79
N CYS A 59 2.14 36.46 -13.17
CA CYS A 59 1.13 37.32 -12.56
C CYS A 59 1.69 38.11 -11.37
N VAL A 60 2.76 37.60 -10.75
CA VAL A 60 3.36 38.11 -9.51
C VAL A 60 4.88 37.95 -9.58
N SER A 61 5.65 38.89 -9.05
CA SER A 61 7.12 38.86 -9.17
C SER A 61 7.81 37.89 -8.21
N ASP A 62 7.23 37.64 -7.04
CA ASP A 62 7.78 36.76 -6.01
C ASP A 62 6.70 36.13 -5.11
N PHE A 63 7.11 35.15 -4.30
CA PHE A 63 6.20 34.46 -3.37
C PHE A 63 5.69 35.36 -2.24
N GLU A 64 6.38 36.47 -1.94
CA GLU A 64 5.97 37.42 -0.90
C GLU A 64 4.82 38.31 -1.39
N GLU A 65 4.92 38.84 -2.61
CA GLU A 65 3.83 39.53 -3.30
C GLU A 65 2.67 38.57 -3.55
N CYS A 66 2.94 37.28 -3.79
CA CYS A 66 1.90 36.28 -4.04
C CYS A 66 1.04 36.04 -2.80
N ARG A 67 1.62 35.99 -1.60
CA ARG A 67 0.85 35.92 -0.35
C ARG A 67 -0.05 37.14 -0.16
N GLN A 68 0.43 38.33 -0.52
CA GLN A 68 -0.38 39.55 -0.43
C GLN A 68 -1.56 39.54 -1.41
N VAL A 69 -1.37 38.98 -2.61
CA VAL A 69 -2.43 38.79 -3.60
C VAL A 69 -3.45 37.75 -3.13
N CYS A 70 -3.00 36.62 -2.58
CA CYS A 70 -3.87 35.58 -2.03
C CYS A 70 -4.67 36.07 -0.81
N ASN A 71 -4.08 36.91 0.05
CA ASN A 71 -4.80 37.55 1.15
C ASN A 71 -5.90 38.49 0.64
N LYS A 72 -5.59 39.34 -0.37
CA LYS A 72 -6.59 40.21 -1.02
C LYS A 72 -7.71 39.42 -1.71
N LEU A 73 -7.39 38.28 -2.33
CA LEU A 73 -8.39 37.36 -2.89
C LEU A 73 -9.31 36.85 -1.77
N SER A 74 -8.75 36.34 -0.68
CA SER A 74 -9.53 35.88 0.49
C SER A 74 -10.46 36.96 1.05
N GLU A 75 -9.98 38.20 1.22
CA GLU A 75 -10.81 39.32 1.70
C GLU A 75 -11.96 39.67 0.73
N ARG A 76 -11.71 39.64 -0.58
CA ARG A 76 -12.71 39.99 -1.59
C ARG A 76 -13.75 38.89 -1.79
N PHE A 77 -13.32 37.63 -1.82
CA PHE A 77 -14.24 36.49 -1.81
C PHE A 77 -15.07 36.44 -0.53
N GLY A 78 -14.49 36.82 0.62
CA GLY A 78 -15.20 36.95 1.89
C GLY A 78 -16.32 38.01 1.87
N LYS A 79 -16.07 39.17 1.25
CA LYS A 79 -17.08 40.25 1.08
C LYS A 79 -18.24 39.85 0.17
N HIS A 80 -18.01 38.95 -0.79
CA HIS A 80 -19.05 38.39 -1.66
C HIS A 80 -19.81 37.20 -1.04
N GLY A 81 -19.52 36.84 0.22
CA GLY A 81 -20.20 35.76 0.93
C GLY A 81 -19.79 34.36 0.47
N LEU A 82 -18.64 34.23 -0.20
CA LEU A 82 -18.14 32.98 -0.79
C LEU A 82 -17.14 32.24 0.12
N VAL A 83 -16.83 32.75 1.31
CA VAL A 83 -15.91 32.12 2.27
C VAL A 83 -16.69 31.55 3.45
N LYS A 84 -16.66 30.22 3.64
CA LYS A 84 -17.25 29.57 4.81
C LYS A 84 -16.40 29.86 6.05
N ALA A 85 -17.05 30.18 7.17
CA ALA A 85 -16.38 30.27 8.47
C ALA A 85 -15.94 28.88 8.96
N LYS A 86 -14.72 28.81 9.50
CA LYS A 86 -14.03 27.63 10.04
C LYS A 86 -14.97 26.66 10.78
N PRO A 87 -15.09 25.37 10.39
CA PRO A 87 -15.43 24.35 11.37
C PRO A 87 -14.24 24.24 12.31
N THR A 88 -14.41 24.64 13.57
CA THR A 88 -13.37 24.49 14.59
C THR A 88 -13.12 23.00 14.83
N VAL A 89 -12.17 22.44 14.10
CA VAL A 89 -11.57 21.14 14.43
C VAL A 89 -10.85 21.33 15.76
N ARG A 90 -11.47 20.86 16.84
CA ARG A 90 -10.78 20.70 18.11
C ARG A 90 -9.66 19.69 17.90
N SER A 91 -8.41 20.19 17.92
CA SER A 91 -7.21 19.37 18.05
C SER A 91 -7.36 18.45 19.26
N LEU A 92 -7.28 17.14 19.04
CA LEU A 92 -7.35 16.12 20.09
C LEU A 92 -6.00 16.05 20.81
N MET A 93 -5.84 16.84 21.87
CA MET A 93 -4.64 16.89 22.71
C MET A 93 -4.67 15.93 23.92
N THR A 94 -5.62 15.00 23.98
CA THR A 94 -5.71 14.03 25.10
C THR A 94 -6.14 12.65 24.61
N PRO A 95 -5.45 11.56 25.01
CA PRO A 95 -5.79 10.22 24.56
C PRO A 95 -7.16 9.81 25.10
N PHE A 96 -8.02 9.37 24.19
CA PHE A 96 -9.39 8.96 24.46
C PHE A 96 -9.39 7.67 25.31
N ARG A 97 -9.77 7.77 26.59
CA ARG A 97 -10.15 6.61 27.41
C ARG A 97 -11.63 6.33 27.20
N MET A 98 -11.95 5.21 26.55
CA MET A 98 -13.32 4.69 26.41
C MET A 98 -13.81 4.18 27.77
N ASN A 99 -14.29 5.07 28.64
CA ASN A 99 -15.25 4.82 29.72
C ASN A 99 -15.34 6.06 30.61
N GLU A 100 -16.21 7.01 30.26
CA GLU A 100 -16.90 7.90 31.21
C GLU A 100 -17.91 8.75 30.43
N GLY A 101 -19.19 8.42 30.61
CA GLY A 101 -20.30 9.09 29.95
C GLY A 101 -21.51 9.07 30.87
N MET A 102 -21.44 9.84 31.95
CA MET A 102 -22.62 10.33 32.67
C MET A 102 -22.45 11.82 32.93
N ASP A 103 -23.51 12.55 32.59
CA ASP A 103 -23.82 13.95 32.87
C ASP A 103 -23.09 15.01 32.03
N GLU A 104 -23.79 15.58 31.04
CA GLU A 104 -24.16 17.02 31.00
C GLU A 104 -25.11 17.31 29.83
N GLU A 105 -26.10 18.17 30.09
CA GLU A 105 -27.20 18.55 29.19
C GLU A 105 -26.76 19.47 28.03
N VAL A 106 -27.21 19.17 26.80
CA VAL A 106 -26.98 20.01 25.61
C VAL A 106 -28.13 21.04 25.44
N PRO A 107 -27.85 22.33 25.17
CA PRO A 107 -28.89 23.31 24.93
C PRO A 107 -29.57 23.11 23.56
N LYS A 108 -30.92 23.05 23.56
CA LYS A 108 -31.75 22.85 22.36
C LYS A 108 -31.73 24.08 21.43
N LYS A 109 -31.26 23.88 20.19
CA LYS A 109 -31.42 24.83 19.07
C LYS A 109 -32.86 24.77 18.55
N LYS A 110 -33.57 25.90 18.48
CA LYS A 110 -34.94 26.00 17.95
C LYS A 110 -34.96 25.65 16.45
N GLN A 111 -35.80 24.67 16.08
CA GLN A 111 -36.07 24.30 14.69
C GLN A 111 -37.06 25.29 14.06
N GLU A 112 -36.73 25.79 12.86
CA GLU A 112 -37.68 26.44 11.97
C GLU A 112 -38.63 25.40 11.37
N VAL A 113 -39.92 25.73 11.38
CA VAL A 113 -41.02 24.85 10.95
C VAL A 113 -41.22 25.03 9.44
N ILE A 114 -40.90 23.99 8.68
CA ILE A 114 -41.30 23.87 7.26
C ILE A 114 -42.52 22.93 7.25
N ASP A 115 -43.68 23.47 6.87
CA ASP A 115 -44.95 22.75 6.75
C ASP A 115 -44.90 21.77 5.55
N GLY A 116 -44.52 20.53 5.84
CA GLY A 116 -44.77 19.36 5.00
C GLY A 116 -45.75 18.39 5.69
N PRO A 117 -46.45 17.51 4.95
CA PRO A 117 -47.44 16.61 5.54
C PRO A 117 -46.78 15.72 6.61
N VAL A 118 -47.28 15.84 7.84
CA VAL A 118 -46.72 15.19 9.03
C VAL A 118 -46.85 13.66 8.89
N LEU A 119 -45.72 12.99 8.62
CA LEU A 119 -45.61 11.53 8.63
C LEU A 119 -46.15 10.97 9.95
N SER A 120 -47.12 10.05 9.88
CA SER A 120 -47.77 9.44 11.04
C SER A 120 -46.75 8.68 11.90
N GLU A 121 -47.01 8.56 13.21
CA GLU A 121 -46.15 7.78 14.14
C GLU A 121 -45.93 6.35 13.64
N ARG A 122 -46.92 5.79 12.93
CA ARG A 122 -46.87 4.45 12.35
C ARG A 122 -45.91 4.36 11.16
N ASP A 123 -45.79 5.43 10.38
CA ASP A 123 -44.86 5.50 9.23
C ASP A 123 -43.43 5.75 9.70
N ARG A 124 -43.24 6.56 10.75
CA ARG A 124 -41.93 6.73 11.42
C ARG A 124 -41.39 5.41 11.95
N ALA A 125 -42.24 4.63 12.64
CA ALA A 125 -41.87 3.31 13.14
C ALA A 125 -41.58 2.28 12.02
N LYS A 126 -42.29 2.35 10.88
CA LYS A 126 -41.98 1.51 9.71
C LYS A 126 -40.66 1.88 9.06
N ILE A 127 -40.37 3.17 8.91
CA ILE A 127 -39.10 3.67 8.37
C ILE A 127 -37.94 3.25 9.27
N GLU A 128 -38.09 3.36 10.59
CA GLU A 128 -37.06 2.96 11.55
C GLU A 128 -36.80 1.45 11.53
N ARG A 129 -37.87 0.62 11.45
CA ARG A 129 -37.73 -0.84 11.28
C ARG A 129 -37.07 -1.21 9.97
N LYS A 130 -37.39 -0.52 8.87
CA LYS A 130 -36.76 -0.74 7.56
C LYS A 130 -35.28 -0.36 7.60
N LYS A 131 -34.93 0.78 8.19
CA LYS A 131 -33.55 1.24 8.37
C LYS A 131 -32.72 0.26 9.20
N ARG A 132 -33.23 -0.20 10.36
CA ARG A 132 -32.56 -1.22 11.19
C ARG A 132 -32.39 -2.57 10.46
N LYS A 133 -33.32 -2.93 9.58
CA LYS A 133 -33.22 -4.15 8.77
C LYS A 133 -32.17 -4.01 7.66
N GLU A 134 -32.13 -2.87 6.99
CA GLU A 134 -31.12 -2.55 5.97
C GLU A 134 -29.70 -2.45 6.59
N GLU A 135 -29.59 -1.85 7.77
CA GLU A 135 -28.33 -1.74 8.51
C GLU A 135 -27.79 -3.11 8.92
N ARG A 136 -28.65 -3.98 9.50
CA ARG A 136 -28.27 -5.38 9.78
C ARG A 136 -27.90 -6.17 8.52
N GLN A 137 -28.58 -5.94 7.40
CA GLN A 137 -28.22 -6.59 6.13
C GLN A 137 -26.86 -6.12 5.63
N ARG A 138 -26.54 -4.82 5.74
CA ARG A 138 -25.22 -4.28 5.38
C ARG A 138 -24.12 -4.81 6.30
N GLU A 139 -24.37 -4.86 7.60
CA GLU A 139 -23.43 -5.42 8.59
C GLU A 139 -23.17 -6.90 8.33
N GLN A 140 -24.22 -7.69 8.04
CA GLN A 140 -24.06 -9.10 7.67
C GLN A 140 -23.29 -9.27 6.36
N GLN A 141 -23.57 -8.45 5.34
CA GLN A 141 -22.80 -8.46 4.09
C GLN A 141 -21.33 -8.10 4.33
N TYR A 142 -21.06 -7.12 5.19
CA TYR A 142 -19.70 -6.72 5.55
C TYR A 142 -18.97 -7.81 6.33
N GLN A 143 -19.62 -8.44 7.31
CA GLN A 143 -19.04 -9.56 8.06
C GLN A 143 -18.79 -10.79 7.18
N MET A 144 -19.71 -11.12 6.29
CA MET A 144 -19.51 -12.21 5.33
C MET A 144 -18.34 -11.91 4.40
N HIS A 145 -18.22 -10.67 3.92
CA HIS A 145 -17.10 -10.25 3.09
C HIS A 145 -15.76 -10.32 3.86
N LEU A 146 -15.74 -9.89 5.12
CA LEU A 146 -14.57 -10.02 5.99
C LEU A 146 -14.15 -11.48 6.19
N ALA A 147 -15.10 -12.37 6.46
CA ALA A 147 -14.84 -13.79 6.63
C ALA A 147 -14.37 -14.45 5.33
N GLU A 148 -14.93 -14.05 4.19
CA GLU A 148 -14.47 -14.48 2.86
C GLU A 148 -13.03 -14.02 2.60
N MET A 149 -12.69 -12.78 2.96
CA MET A 149 -11.32 -12.25 2.85
C MET A 149 -10.33 -12.96 3.79
N GLU A 150 -10.75 -13.29 5.02
CA GLU A 150 -9.93 -14.06 5.96
C GLU A 150 -9.72 -15.51 5.47
N ALA A 151 -10.75 -16.15 4.92
CA ALA A 151 -10.64 -17.49 4.34
C ALA A 151 -9.71 -17.49 3.10
N VAL A 152 -9.82 -16.47 2.26
CA VAL A 152 -8.92 -16.22 1.13
C VAL A 152 -7.47 -16.07 1.60
N ARG A 153 -7.24 -15.29 2.66
CA ARG A 153 -5.90 -15.11 3.25
C ARG A 153 -5.33 -16.41 3.80
N ALA A 154 -6.17 -17.25 4.41
CA ALA A 154 -5.78 -18.56 4.92
C ALA A 154 -5.50 -19.58 3.80
N GLY A 155 -6.06 -19.37 2.60
CA GLY A 155 -5.86 -20.21 1.42
C GLY A 155 -4.74 -19.76 0.48
N MET A 156 -4.03 -18.67 0.78
CA MET A 156 -2.91 -18.21 -0.05
C MET A 156 -1.74 -19.21 0.00
N PRO A 157 -1.17 -19.60 -1.14
CA PRO A 157 0.03 -20.43 -1.16
C PRO A 157 1.18 -19.69 -0.46
N VAL A 158 1.93 -20.40 0.36
CA VAL A 158 3.12 -19.84 1.01
C VAL A 158 4.21 -19.70 -0.04
N VAL A 159 4.59 -18.45 -0.33
CA VAL A 159 5.73 -18.16 -1.19
C VAL A 159 6.99 -18.18 -0.32
N CYS A 160 7.97 -18.99 -0.72
CA CYS A 160 9.23 -19.16 0.00
C CYS A 160 10.40 -19.12 -0.98
N VAL A 161 11.59 -18.82 -0.45
CA VAL A 161 12.84 -18.84 -1.24
C VAL A 161 13.01 -20.23 -1.87
N ASN A 162 13.18 -20.26 -3.19
CA ASN A 162 13.42 -21.50 -3.93
C ASN A 162 14.90 -21.83 -3.96
N HIS A 163 15.30 -22.85 -3.19
CA HIS A 163 16.69 -23.31 -3.13
C HIS A 163 17.03 -24.42 -4.12
N ASP A 164 16.03 -25.02 -4.75
CA ASP A 164 16.23 -26.08 -5.73
C ASP A 164 16.51 -25.45 -7.11
N GLY A 165 17.79 -25.22 -7.41
CA GLY A 165 18.28 -24.66 -8.70
C GLY A 165 18.02 -25.51 -9.95
N GLY A 166 17.05 -26.43 -9.93
CA GLY A 166 16.70 -27.34 -11.02
C GLY A 166 15.73 -26.76 -12.05
N GLY A 167 15.13 -25.60 -11.80
CA GLY A 167 14.30 -24.90 -12.77
C GLY A 167 14.75 -23.46 -12.87
N GLY A 168 15.49 -23.11 -13.94
CA GLY A 168 15.43 -21.72 -14.43
C GLY A 168 13.96 -21.30 -14.58
N PRO A 169 13.65 -19.99 -14.64
CA PRO A 169 12.29 -19.47 -14.47
C PRO A 169 11.29 -20.35 -15.21
N ALA A 170 10.55 -21.15 -14.44
CA ALA A 170 9.76 -22.24 -15.03
C ALA A 170 8.54 -21.70 -15.79
N VAL A 171 8.32 -20.39 -15.64
CA VAL A 171 7.17 -19.66 -16.11
C VAL A 171 7.55 -18.97 -17.42
N LYS A 172 7.09 -19.58 -18.51
CA LYS A 172 6.90 -18.92 -19.81
C LYS A 172 5.80 -17.88 -19.70
N ASP A 173 5.57 -17.14 -20.78
CA ASP A 173 4.42 -16.25 -20.91
C ASP A 173 3.12 -16.88 -20.35
N ILE A 174 2.48 -16.18 -19.43
CA ILE A 174 1.22 -16.59 -18.81
C ILE A 174 0.08 -16.02 -19.65
N HIS A 175 -0.82 -16.90 -20.06
CA HIS A 175 -2.02 -16.54 -20.81
C HIS A 175 -3.24 -16.92 -19.98
N LEU A 176 -3.97 -15.91 -19.52
CA LEU A 176 -5.24 -16.04 -18.81
C LEU A 176 -6.33 -15.68 -19.82
N GLU A 177 -7.18 -16.62 -20.18
CA GLU A 177 -8.25 -16.42 -21.17
C GLU A 177 -9.62 -16.68 -20.59
N ASN A 178 -10.60 -15.86 -20.98
CA ASN A 178 -12.03 -16.00 -20.64
C ASN A 178 -12.29 -16.19 -19.14
N PHE A 179 -11.52 -15.50 -18.29
CA PHE A 179 -11.70 -15.60 -16.85
C PHE A 179 -12.76 -14.63 -16.34
N ASN A 180 -13.51 -15.09 -15.35
CA ASN A 180 -14.56 -14.32 -14.70
C ASN A 180 -14.21 -14.12 -13.23
N ILE A 181 -14.36 -12.89 -12.73
CA ILE A 181 -14.13 -12.56 -11.31
C ILE A 181 -15.38 -11.92 -10.76
N SER A 182 -15.96 -12.57 -9.76
CA SER A 182 -17.17 -12.12 -9.09
C SER A 182 -16.94 -12.08 -7.58
N VAL A 183 -17.28 -10.97 -6.92
CA VAL A 183 -17.17 -10.83 -5.46
C VAL A 183 -18.49 -10.30 -4.90
N GLY A 184 -18.98 -10.95 -3.83
CA GLY A 184 -20.22 -10.53 -3.17
C GLY A 184 -21.45 -10.48 -4.09
N GLY A 185 -21.48 -11.32 -5.13
CA GLY A 185 -22.55 -11.37 -6.13
C GLY A 185 -22.51 -10.25 -7.18
N ARG A 186 -21.40 -9.50 -7.28
CA ARG A 186 -21.14 -8.57 -8.39
C ARG A 186 -20.03 -9.12 -9.28
N ASP A 187 -20.29 -9.16 -10.57
CA ASP A 187 -19.28 -9.48 -11.58
C ASP A 187 -18.39 -8.25 -11.80
N LEU A 188 -17.11 -8.38 -11.44
CA LEU A 188 -16.12 -7.31 -11.58
C LEU A 188 -15.42 -7.40 -12.94
N ILE A 189 -15.07 -8.62 -13.35
CA ILE A 189 -14.45 -8.91 -14.65
C ILE A 189 -15.25 -10.04 -15.30
N VAL A 190 -15.69 -9.82 -16.53
CA VAL A 190 -16.40 -10.81 -17.34
C VAL A 190 -15.62 -11.04 -18.62
N ASP A 191 -15.37 -12.30 -18.96
CA ASP A 191 -14.61 -12.74 -20.15
C ASP A 191 -13.26 -12.03 -20.30
N GLY A 192 -12.54 -11.85 -19.18
CA GLY A 192 -11.25 -11.19 -19.14
C GLY A 192 -10.18 -12.00 -19.86
N THR A 193 -9.29 -11.31 -20.59
CA THR A 193 -8.10 -11.91 -21.21
C THR A 193 -6.87 -11.10 -20.84
N VAL A 194 -5.85 -11.75 -20.26
CA VAL A 194 -4.59 -11.13 -19.84
C VAL A 194 -3.43 -12.01 -20.31
N THR A 195 -2.42 -11.40 -20.91
CA THR A 195 -1.16 -12.07 -21.28
C THR A 195 0.00 -11.37 -20.58
N LEU A 196 0.76 -12.13 -19.80
CA LEU A 196 1.94 -11.68 -19.07
C LEU A 196 3.17 -12.39 -19.63
N SER A 197 3.89 -11.73 -20.53
CA SER A 197 5.19 -12.22 -21.00
C SER A 197 6.28 -12.10 -19.95
N TYR A 198 7.20 -13.07 -19.96
CA TYR A 198 8.32 -13.14 -19.02
C TYR A 198 9.26 -11.92 -19.15
N GLY A 199 9.73 -11.40 -18.01
CA GLY A 199 10.70 -10.29 -17.92
C GLY A 199 10.11 -8.93 -18.29
N ARG A 200 8.78 -8.79 -18.32
CA ARG A 200 8.10 -7.52 -18.59
C ARG A 200 7.46 -6.94 -17.34
N HIS A 201 7.31 -5.62 -17.37
CA HIS A 201 6.72 -4.84 -16.28
C HIS A 201 5.37 -4.31 -16.70
N TYR A 202 4.32 -4.72 -15.98
CA TYR A 202 2.95 -4.36 -16.30
C TYR A 202 2.44 -3.28 -15.35
N GLY A 203 1.63 -2.37 -15.88
CA GLY A 203 0.93 -1.33 -15.13
C GLY A 203 -0.57 -1.53 -15.22
N LEU A 204 -1.26 -1.88 -14.12
CA LEU A 204 -2.73 -2.00 -14.13
C LEU A 204 -3.39 -0.66 -13.72
N VAL A 205 -4.06 0.01 -14.66
CA VAL A 205 -4.75 1.30 -14.46
C VAL A 205 -6.26 1.14 -14.53
N GLY A 206 -7.02 1.92 -13.75
CA GLY A 206 -8.47 1.76 -13.61
C GLY A 206 -9.03 2.58 -12.45
N ARG A 207 -10.36 2.76 -12.41
CA ARG A 207 -11.05 3.54 -11.36
C ARG A 207 -11.13 2.78 -10.04
N ASN A 208 -11.29 3.50 -8.92
CA ASN A 208 -11.53 2.88 -7.62
C ASN A 208 -12.79 2.02 -7.67
N GLY A 209 -12.71 0.81 -7.11
CA GLY A 209 -13.82 -0.15 -7.10
C GLY A 209 -14.04 -0.93 -8.39
N THR A 210 -13.11 -0.87 -9.36
CA THR A 210 -13.14 -1.72 -10.58
C THR A 210 -12.65 -3.15 -10.35
N GLY A 211 -12.14 -3.48 -9.16
CA GLY A 211 -11.70 -4.84 -8.81
C GLY A 211 -10.21 -5.13 -9.02
N LYS A 212 -9.35 -4.12 -9.12
CA LYS A 212 -7.88 -4.27 -9.25
C LYS A 212 -7.27 -5.17 -8.17
N THR A 213 -7.42 -4.79 -6.90
CA THR A 213 -6.96 -5.56 -5.74
C THR A 213 -7.57 -6.95 -5.74
N THR A 214 -8.84 -7.07 -6.12
CA THR A 214 -9.51 -8.37 -6.22
C THR A 214 -8.88 -9.27 -7.28
N PHE A 215 -8.58 -8.72 -8.45
CA PHE A 215 -7.89 -9.43 -9.53
C PHE A 215 -6.50 -9.88 -9.09
N LEU A 216 -5.70 -9.00 -8.50
CA LEU A 216 -4.38 -9.35 -7.95
C LEU A 216 -4.49 -10.47 -6.90
N ARG A 217 -5.48 -10.39 -6.01
CA ARG A 217 -5.71 -11.42 -4.99
C ARG A 217 -6.08 -12.75 -5.61
N HIS A 218 -6.95 -12.77 -6.62
CA HIS A 218 -7.31 -14.00 -7.36
C HIS A 218 -6.13 -14.60 -8.12
N MET A 219 -5.25 -13.77 -8.68
CA MET A 219 -3.99 -14.24 -9.26
C MET A 219 -3.09 -14.88 -8.20
N ALA A 220 -2.87 -14.20 -7.07
CA ALA A 220 -2.02 -14.70 -5.98
C ALA A 220 -2.53 -16.02 -5.36
N MET A 221 -3.85 -16.24 -5.40
CA MET A 221 -4.48 -17.49 -4.96
C MET A 221 -4.42 -18.61 -6.00
N HIS A 222 -3.89 -18.37 -7.21
CA HIS A 222 -4.01 -19.30 -8.34
C HIS A 222 -5.47 -19.68 -8.64
N ALA A 223 -6.42 -18.75 -8.39
CA ALA A 223 -7.85 -18.98 -8.59
C ALA A 223 -8.28 -18.77 -10.06
N ILE A 224 -7.37 -18.29 -10.90
CA ILE A 224 -7.59 -18.06 -12.33
C ILE A 224 -6.92 -19.17 -13.12
N ASP A 225 -7.68 -19.81 -14.02
CA ASP A 225 -7.16 -20.82 -14.92
C ASP A 225 -6.08 -20.24 -15.85
N GLY A 226 -5.02 -21.01 -16.09
CA GLY A 226 -3.89 -20.62 -16.95
C GLY A 226 -2.60 -20.27 -16.19
N ILE A 227 -2.65 -20.13 -14.87
CA ILE A 227 -1.45 -19.95 -14.04
C ILE A 227 -0.80 -21.33 -13.77
N PRO A 228 0.50 -21.52 -14.10
CA PRO A 228 1.20 -22.76 -13.79
C PRO A 228 1.24 -23.04 -12.27
N PRO A 229 1.09 -24.30 -11.82
CA PRO A 229 1.04 -24.64 -10.39
C PRO A 229 2.38 -24.44 -9.67
N ASN A 230 3.48 -24.40 -10.41
CA ASN A 230 4.83 -24.15 -9.94
C ASN A 230 5.25 -22.68 -10.04
N CYS A 231 4.37 -21.80 -10.52
CA CYS A 231 4.62 -20.36 -10.56
C CYS A 231 4.49 -19.79 -9.15
N GLN A 232 5.53 -19.12 -8.67
CA GLN A 232 5.48 -18.41 -7.39
C GLN A 232 4.99 -16.98 -7.60
N ILE A 233 3.77 -16.70 -7.14
CA ILE A 233 3.17 -15.36 -7.20
C ILE A 233 3.15 -14.76 -5.80
N LEU A 234 3.91 -13.68 -5.58
CA LEU A 234 3.92 -12.97 -4.31
C LEU A 234 3.13 -11.67 -4.40
N HIS A 235 2.12 -11.54 -3.55
CA HIS A 235 1.31 -10.34 -3.45
C HIS A 235 1.67 -9.53 -2.19
N VAL A 236 2.17 -8.31 -2.38
CA VAL A 236 2.50 -7.39 -1.30
C VAL A 236 1.34 -6.40 -1.14
N GLU A 237 0.37 -6.77 -0.31
CA GLU A 237 -0.81 -5.94 -0.01
C GLU A 237 -0.61 -5.09 1.26
N GLN A 238 0.26 -5.52 2.19
CA GLN A 238 0.37 -4.92 3.52
C GLN A 238 1.81 -4.75 4.00
N GLU A 239 1.99 -3.74 4.86
CA GLU A 239 3.21 -3.51 5.62
C GLU A 239 3.51 -4.69 6.55
N VAL A 240 4.80 -4.86 6.89
CA VAL A 240 5.20 -5.81 7.95
C VAL A 240 4.63 -5.36 9.30
N ALA A 241 4.18 -6.33 10.11
CA ALA A 241 3.77 -6.07 11.49
C ALA A 241 4.94 -5.48 12.31
N GLY A 242 4.64 -4.49 13.15
CA GLY A 242 5.63 -3.93 14.07
C GLY A 242 5.81 -4.81 15.29
N ASP A 243 6.87 -5.61 15.31
CA ASP A 243 7.27 -6.49 16.40
C ASP A 243 8.72 -6.21 16.88
N ASP A 244 9.24 -7.09 17.73
CA ASP A 244 10.60 -6.99 18.27
C ASP A 244 11.67 -7.54 17.32
N THR A 245 11.29 -8.12 16.18
CA THR A 245 12.27 -8.63 15.19
C THR A 245 12.98 -7.46 14.52
N THR A 246 14.26 -7.62 14.22
CA THR A 246 15.01 -6.58 13.52
C THR A 246 14.62 -6.55 12.04
N ALA A 247 14.83 -5.41 11.37
CA ALA A 247 14.56 -5.31 9.93
C ALA A 247 15.33 -6.38 9.13
N LEU A 248 16.60 -6.61 9.47
CA LEU A 248 17.43 -7.66 8.85
C LEU A 248 16.87 -9.06 9.10
N GLN A 249 16.54 -9.37 10.36
CA GLN A 249 16.01 -10.69 10.70
C GLN A 249 14.64 -10.94 10.05
N CYS A 250 13.81 -9.91 9.93
CA CYS A 250 12.53 -9.99 9.25
C CYS A 250 12.67 -10.41 7.78
N VAL A 251 13.71 -9.93 7.10
CA VAL A 251 14.06 -10.36 5.74
C VAL A 251 14.58 -11.79 5.73
N LEU A 252 15.52 -12.13 6.61
CA LEU A 252 16.07 -13.50 6.70
C LEU A 252 15.00 -14.56 7.02
N ASN A 253 14.02 -14.23 7.85
CA ASN A 253 12.91 -15.11 8.21
C ASN A 253 11.97 -15.42 7.02
N SER A 254 12.10 -14.74 5.88
CA SER A 254 11.37 -15.13 4.66
C SER A 254 11.92 -16.42 4.03
N ASP A 255 13.15 -16.80 4.36
CA ASP A 255 13.72 -18.10 4.06
C ASP A 255 13.35 -19.12 5.15
N ILE A 256 12.20 -19.76 4.94
CA ILE A 256 11.63 -20.74 5.86
C ILE A 256 12.55 -21.94 6.01
N GLU A 257 13.12 -22.44 4.90
CA GLU A 257 14.00 -23.61 4.92
C GLU A 257 15.27 -23.32 5.72
N ARG A 258 15.94 -22.19 5.47
CA ARG A 258 17.11 -21.77 6.24
C ARG A 258 16.79 -21.63 7.72
N THR A 259 15.66 -20.99 8.05
CA THR A 259 15.25 -20.78 9.45
C THR A 259 15.04 -22.11 10.16
N GLN A 260 14.33 -23.05 9.52
CA GLN A 260 14.09 -24.38 10.07
C GLN A 260 15.38 -25.18 10.26
N LEU A 261 16.30 -25.15 9.29
CA LEU A 261 17.57 -25.87 9.39
C LEU A 261 18.46 -25.34 10.52
N LEU A 262 18.50 -24.01 10.72
CA LEU A 262 19.26 -23.40 11.82
C LEU A 262 18.63 -23.66 13.19
N GLU A 263 17.29 -23.67 13.27
CA GLU A 263 16.58 -24.07 14.50
C GLU A 263 16.83 -25.54 14.84
N GLU A 264 16.77 -26.42 13.85
CA GLU A 264 17.08 -27.85 14.01
C GLU A 264 18.54 -28.07 14.42
N GLU A 265 19.49 -27.38 13.79
CA GLU A 265 20.90 -27.40 14.16
C GLU A 265 21.09 -27.02 15.64
N ALA A 266 20.49 -25.90 16.08
CA ALA A 266 20.61 -25.40 17.44
C ALA A 266 20.04 -26.40 18.46
N LEU A 267 18.93 -27.07 18.14
CA LEU A 267 18.32 -28.11 18.98
C LEU A 267 19.22 -29.35 19.07
N LEU A 268 19.75 -29.84 17.95
CA LEU A 268 20.64 -31.00 17.92
C LEU A 268 21.95 -30.75 18.68
N LEU A 269 22.53 -29.55 18.55
CA LEU A 269 23.71 -29.15 19.33
C LEU A 269 23.41 -29.01 20.83
N ALA A 270 22.19 -28.62 21.22
CA ALA A 270 21.78 -28.63 22.62
C ALA A 270 21.66 -30.07 23.15
N GLN A 271 21.01 -30.97 22.39
CA GLN A 271 20.88 -32.38 22.74
C GLN A 271 22.24 -33.09 22.84
N GLN A 272 23.17 -32.81 21.91
CA GLN A 272 24.51 -33.36 21.96
C GLN A 272 25.25 -32.95 23.25
N ARG A 273 25.14 -31.67 23.65
CA ARG A 273 25.73 -31.17 24.90
C ARG A 273 25.12 -31.83 26.15
N GLU A 274 23.82 -32.08 26.16
CA GLU A 274 23.16 -32.80 27.27
C GLU A 274 23.65 -34.24 27.37
N LEU A 275 23.75 -34.97 26.24
CA LEU A 275 24.29 -36.34 26.22
C LEU A 275 25.76 -36.41 26.65
N ASP A 276 26.57 -35.41 26.33
CA ASP A 276 27.96 -35.31 26.78
C ASP A 276 28.07 -35.11 28.31
N LEU A 277 27.14 -34.35 28.91
CA LEU A 277 27.07 -34.13 30.36
C LEU A 277 26.58 -35.39 31.11
N ASP A 278 25.62 -36.10 30.54
CA ASP A 278 25.10 -37.35 31.10
C ASP A 278 26.16 -38.47 31.08
N GLU A 279 26.96 -38.56 30.02
CA GLU A 279 28.10 -39.48 29.96
C GLU A 279 29.19 -39.15 30.99
N ALA A 280 29.44 -37.86 31.24
CA ALA A 280 30.41 -37.42 32.24
C ALA A 280 29.97 -37.73 33.69
N THR A 281 28.66 -37.85 33.94
CA THR A 281 28.09 -38.14 35.27
C THR A 281 27.76 -39.63 35.47
N ALA A 282 27.52 -40.39 34.40
CA ALA A 282 27.17 -41.80 34.47
C ALA A 282 28.41 -42.73 34.47
N ASN A 283 28.74 -43.28 35.64
CA ASN A 283 29.73 -44.36 35.80
C ASN A 283 29.26 -45.67 35.12
N GLY A 284 29.52 -45.83 33.83
CA GLY A 284 29.94 -47.11 33.24
C GLY A 284 28.87 -48.12 32.78
N LYS A 285 27.55 -47.88 32.89
CA LYS A 285 26.55 -48.95 32.63
C LYS A 285 25.45 -48.68 31.59
N ALA A 286 25.49 -47.59 30.82
CA ALA A 286 24.51 -47.29 29.76
C ALA A 286 25.09 -47.23 28.32
N TYR A 287 26.23 -47.89 28.08
CA TYR A 287 27.14 -47.64 26.96
C TYR A 287 26.68 -48.07 25.54
N GLN A 288 25.50 -48.69 25.37
CA GLN A 288 25.08 -49.15 24.03
C GLN A 288 24.00 -48.30 23.35
N ASN A 289 23.10 -47.65 24.10
CA ASN A 289 22.06 -46.83 23.49
C ASN A 289 22.55 -45.39 23.21
N GLY A 290 23.31 -44.78 24.14
CA GLY A 290 23.80 -43.40 23.98
C GLY A 290 24.78 -43.21 22.81
N ALA A 291 25.58 -44.22 22.47
CA ALA A 291 26.48 -44.17 21.32
C ALA A 291 25.74 -44.16 19.98
N SER A 292 24.60 -44.86 19.89
CA SER A 292 23.76 -44.87 18.70
C SER A 292 23.04 -43.54 18.49
N ASP A 293 22.60 -42.90 19.59
CA ASP A 293 21.92 -41.60 19.53
C ASP A 293 22.89 -40.48 19.14
N LYS A 294 24.12 -40.49 19.65
CA LYS A 294 25.17 -39.55 19.24
C LYS A 294 25.54 -39.69 17.76
N ASP A 295 25.64 -40.91 17.25
CA ASP A 295 25.93 -41.17 15.83
C ASP A 295 24.77 -40.67 14.93
N ALA A 296 23.52 -40.88 15.35
CA ALA A 296 22.35 -40.37 14.66
C ALA A 296 22.30 -38.82 14.61
N ILE A 297 22.60 -38.16 15.74
CA ILE A 297 22.68 -36.69 15.81
C ILE A 297 23.80 -36.17 14.89
N ALA A 298 24.98 -36.78 14.95
CA ALA A 298 26.11 -36.39 14.11
C ALA A 298 25.79 -36.52 12.61
N LYS A 299 25.16 -37.63 12.21
CA LYS A 299 24.70 -37.84 10.83
C LYS A 299 23.67 -36.80 10.40
N ARG A 300 22.71 -36.47 11.27
CA ARG A 300 21.69 -35.45 10.96
C ARG A 300 22.29 -34.06 10.84
N LEU A 301 23.24 -33.69 11.71
CA LEU A 301 23.99 -32.44 11.60
C LEU A 301 24.79 -32.38 10.30
N GLU A 302 25.41 -33.48 9.87
CA GLU A 302 26.11 -33.53 8.58
C GLU A 302 25.16 -33.29 7.39
N GLU A 303 23.95 -33.87 7.42
CA GLU A 303 22.90 -33.60 6.42
C GLU A 303 22.46 -32.14 6.41
N ILE A 304 22.26 -31.55 7.59
CA ILE A 304 21.87 -30.13 7.75
C ILE A 304 22.97 -29.22 7.21
N TYR A 305 24.23 -29.43 7.58
CA TYR A 305 25.35 -28.60 7.09
C TYR A 305 25.52 -28.71 5.57
N LYS A 306 25.36 -29.91 5.00
CA LYS A 306 25.34 -30.07 3.54
C LYS A 306 24.21 -29.28 2.90
N ARG A 307 23.00 -29.29 3.48
CA ARG A 307 21.88 -28.51 2.93
C ARG A 307 22.10 -27.02 3.11
N LEU A 308 22.58 -26.55 4.27
CA LEU A 308 22.92 -25.14 4.51
C LEU A 308 24.00 -24.61 3.55
N GLU A 309 24.98 -25.44 3.20
CA GLU A 309 25.98 -25.12 2.18
C GLU A 309 25.37 -25.05 0.78
N LEU A 310 24.52 -26.01 0.41
CA LEU A 310 23.83 -26.03 -0.90
C LEU A 310 22.93 -24.80 -1.11
N ILE A 311 22.25 -24.34 -0.07
CA ILE A 311 21.37 -23.17 -0.14
C ILE A 311 22.10 -21.82 0.07
N ASP A 312 23.43 -21.87 0.21
CA ASP A 312 24.28 -20.71 0.49
C ASP A 312 23.77 -19.87 1.70
N ALA A 313 23.39 -20.56 2.78
CA ALA A 313 22.78 -19.96 3.97
C ALA A 313 23.68 -18.93 4.68
N PHE A 314 25.01 -19.04 4.49
CA PHE A 314 26.01 -18.16 5.12
C PHE A 314 26.13 -16.82 4.38
N SER A 315 25.82 -16.74 3.08
CA SER A 315 25.78 -15.47 2.35
C SER A 315 24.48 -14.71 2.54
N ALA A 316 23.42 -15.39 2.99
CA ALA A 316 22.07 -14.85 3.13
C ALA A 316 22.01 -13.52 3.90
N GLU A 317 22.79 -13.38 4.98
CA GLU A 317 22.83 -12.14 5.76
C GLU A 317 23.39 -10.97 4.95
N ALA A 318 24.47 -11.19 4.20
CA ALA A 318 25.06 -10.18 3.34
C ALA A 318 24.11 -9.79 2.20
N ARG A 319 23.42 -10.77 1.59
CA ARG A 319 22.40 -10.52 0.56
C ARG A 319 21.23 -9.68 1.11
N ALA A 320 20.66 -10.09 2.25
CA ALA A 320 19.57 -9.35 2.90
C ALA A 320 19.98 -7.93 3.30
N ALA A 321 21.21 -7.76 3.83
CA ALA A 321 21.75 -6.44 4.18
C ALA A 321 21.95 -5.56 2.95
N SER A 322 22.40 -6.12 1.82
CA SER A 322 22.57 -5.40 0.55
C SER A 322 21.24 -4.93 -0.02
N ILE A 323 20.21 -5.79 0.01
CA ILE A 323 18.85 -5.44 -0.42
C ILE A 323 18.29 -4.30 0.42
N LEU A 324 18.42 -4.41 1.76
CA LEU A 324 17.97 -3.35 2.66
C LEU A 324 18.74 -2.05 2.45
N ALA A 325 20.05 -2.12 2.20
CA ALA A 325 20.85 -0.94 1.88
C ALA A 325 20.34 -0.24 0.60
N GLY A 326 20.02 -0.99 -0.46
CA GLY A 326 19.42 -0.45 -1.69
C GLY A 326 18.06 0.21 -1.47
N LEU A 327 17.29 -0.23 -0.46
CA LEU A 327 16.05 0.41 -0.03
C LEU A 327 16.26 1.56 0.98
N SER A 328 17.49 2.08 1.07
CA SER A 328 17.93 3.18 1.92
C SER A 328 17.95 2.88 3.43
N PHE A 329 18.09 1.61 3.85
CA PHE A 329 18.31 1.29 5.26
C PHE A 329 19.79 1.35 5.61
N SER A 330 20.17 2.24 6.53
CA SER A 330 21.52 2.27 7.08
C SER A 330 21.83 1.02 7.91
N PRO A 331 23.12 0.65 8.11
CA PRO A 331 23.49 -0.52 8.92
C PRO A 331 22.91 -0.49 10.34
N ASP A 332 22.77 0.70 10.93
CA ASP A 332 22.14 0.86 12.25
C ASP A 332 20.63 0.62 12.19
N MET A 333 19.97 1.04 11.11
CA MET A 333 18.54 0.79 10.92
C MET A 333 18.26 -0.69 10.72
N GLN A 334 19.10 -1.42 9.99
CA GLN A 334 18.93 -2.85 9.77
C GLN A 334 18.86 -3.66 11.08
N ARG A 335 19.52 -3.18 12.15
CA ARG A 335 19.53 -3.79 13.49
C ARG A 335 18.39 -3.32 14.41
N LYS A 336 17.58 -2.34 13.99
CA LYS A 336 16.44 -1.85 14.78
C LYS A 336 15.22 -2.75 14.60
N ALA A 337 14.41 -2.83 15.65
CA ALA A 337 13.16 -3.58 15.64
C ALA A 337 12.12 -2.98 14.69
N THR A 338 11.34 -3.81 14.00
CA THR A 338 10.30 -3.39 13.03
C THR A 338 9.27 -2.45 13.65
N LYS A 339 8.93 -2.60 14.93
CA LYS A 339 8.02 -1.70 15.67
C LYS A 339 8.50 -0.24 15.78
N THR A 340 9.80 0.02 15.58
CA THR A 340 10.37 1.37 15.67
C THR A 340 10.24 2.17 14.37
N PHE A 341 9.85 1.51 13.29
CA PHE A 341 9.71 2.10 11.97
C PHE A 341 8.31 2.65 11.74
N SER A 342 8.19 3.71 10.94
CA SER A 342 6.90 4.18 10.46
C SER A 342 6.30 3.20 9.44
N GLY A 343 5.02 3.35 9.13
CA GLY A 343 4.35 2.44 8.19
C GLY A 343 5.04 2.34 6.83
N GLY A 344 5.44 3.48 6.26
CA GLY A 344 6.18 3.48 4.99
C GLY A 344 7.52 2.75 5.05
N TRP A 345 8.26 2.84 6.15
CA TRP A 345 9.47 2.04 6.34
C TRP A 345 9.16 0.55 6.49
N ARG A 346 8.07 0.18 7.17
CA ARG A 346 7.63 -1.22 7.25
C ARG A 346 7.14 -1.77 5.91
N MET A 347 6.58 -0.92 5.04
CA MET A 347 6.31 -1.28 3.64
C MET A 347 7.61 -1.57 2.88
N ARG A 348 8.65 -0.74 3.07
CA ARG A 348 9.97 -1.02 2.47
C ARG A 348 10.58 -2.33 2.99
N ILE A 349 10.37 -2.70 4.25
CA ILE A 349 10.77 -4.03 4.76
C ILE A 349 9.95 -5.14 4.07
N ALA A 350 8.65 -4.93 3.82
CA ALA A 350 7.81 -5.90 3.09
C ALA A 350 8.32 -6.10 1.66
N LEU A 351 8.69 -5.00 1.00
CA LEU A 351 9.37 -5.05 -0.30
C LEU A 351 10.69 -5.81 -0.18
N ALA A 352 11.57 -5.48 0.78
CA ALA A 352 12.85 -6.18 0.98
C ALA A 352 12.68 -7.71 1.14
N ARG A 353 11.62 -8.16 1.82
CA ARG A 353 11.27 -9.58 1.91
C ARG A 353 10.89 -10.16 0.56
N ALA A 354 10.06 -9.46 -0.21
CA ALA A 354 9.71 -9.88 -1.56
C ALA A 354 10.93 -9.94 -2.49
N LEU A 355 11.84 -8.97 -2.35
CA LEU A 355 13.13 -8.94 -3.06
C LEU A 355 14.01 -10.15 -2.71
N PHE A 356 14.03 -10.57 -1.45
CA PHE A 356 14.84 -11.68 -0.99
C PHE A 356 14.25 -13.05 -1.35
N ILE A 357 12.93 -13.15 -1.51
CA ILE A 357 12.23 -14.38 -1.92
C ILE A 357 12.46 -14.70 -3.40
N GLU A 358 12.64 -13.68 -4.25
CA GLU A 358 12.79 -13.83 -5.71
C GLU A 358 11.62 -14.61 -6.38
N PRO A 359 10.35 -14.16 -6.24
CA PRO A 359 9.20 -14.83 -6.85
C PRO A 359 9.18 -14.69 -8.38
N ASP A 360 8.52 -15.63 -9.09
CA ASP A 360 8.34 -15.55 -10.56
C ASP A 360 7.50 -14.34 -10.97
N ILE A 361 6.49 -14.00 -10.17
CA ILE A 361 5.66 -12.82 -10.33
C ILE A 361 5.56 -12.08 -9.01
N LEU A 362 5.98 -10.82 -9.02
CA LEU A 362 5.71 -9.88 -7.94
C LEU A 362 4.49 -9.02 -8.27
N LEU A 363 3.49 -9.05 -7.41
CA LEU A 363 2.30 -8.20 -7.47
C LEU A 363 2.41 -7.13 -6.37
N LEU A 364 2.45 -5.87 -6.79
CA LEU A 364 2.45 -4.72 -5.88
C LEU A 364 1.11 -4.00 -6.01
N ASP A 365 0.30 -4.06 -4.96
CA ASP A 365 -0.93 -3.29 -4.90
C ASP A 365 -0.62 -1.91 -4.34
N GLU A 366 -1.03 -0.87 -5.07
CA GLU A 366 -0.99 0.49 -4.57
C GLU A 366 0.40 0.95 -4.01
N PRO A 367 1.53 0.75 -4.73
CA PRO A 367 2.80 1.30 -4.29
C PRO A 367 2.79 2.83 -4.40
N THR A 368 3.08 3.54 -3.31
CA THR A 368 3.30 4.99 -3.36
C THR A 368 4.51 5.35 -4.25
N VAL A 369 4.47 6.54 -4.82
CA VAL A 369 5.51 7.08 -5.72
C VAL A 369 6.90 7.06 -5.05
N GLU A 370 6.98 7.21 -3.73
CA GLU A 370 8.23 7.13 -2.98
C GLU A 370 8.85 5.71 -3.01
N TYR A 371 8.02 4.67 -3.00
CA TYR A 371 8.49 3.28 -3.11
C TYR A 371 8.97 2.95 -4.52
N ILE A 372 8.26 3.47 -5.53
CA ILE A 372 8.64 3.32 -6.93
C ILE A 372 9.98 4.04 -7.14
N SER A 373 10.12 5.29 -6.68
CA SER A 373 11.38 6.02 -6.78
C SER A 373 12.54 5.25 -6.15
N CYS A 374 12.40 4.64 -4.97
CA CYS A 374 13.46 3.81 -4.39
C CYS A 374 13.82 2.55 -5.21
N ILE A 375 12.86 1.97 -5.93
CA ILE A 375 13.13 0.84 -6.84
C ILE A 375 13.92 1.30 -8.09
N TYR A 376 13.75 2.56 -8.51
CA TYR A 376 14.29 3.08 -9.77
C TYR A 376 15.40 4.15 -9.62
N SER A 377 15.62 4.74 -8.44
CA SER A 377 16.49 5.92 -8.24
C SER A 377 17.98 5.57 -8.21
N GLU A 378 18.30 4.29 -8.06
CA GLU A 378 19.64 3.77 -8.28
C GLU A 378 19.53 2.71 -9.38
N TYR A 379 20.19 2.95 -10.51
CA TYR A 379 20.26 2.05 -11.67
C TYR A 379 20.64 0.60 -11.32
N GLU A 380 21.11 0.32 -10.10
CA GLU A 380 21.42 -1.02 -9.59
C GLU A 380 20.19 -1.88 -9.30
N LEU A 381 19.06 -1.35 -8.81
CA LEU A 381 17.92 -2.21 -8.44
C LEU A 381 17.18 -2.80 -9.66
N CYS A 382 17.09 -2.05 -10.77
CA CYS A 382 16.64 -2.60 -12.06
C CYS A 382 17.62 -3.61 -12.66
N ILE A 383 18.92 -3.53 -12.33
CA ILE A 383 19.93 -4.52 -12.75
C ILE A 383 19.85 -5.80 -11.90
N VAL A 384 19.39 -5.68 -10.65
CA VAL A 384 19.21 -6.82 -9.72
C VAL A 384 17.94 -7.64 -10.02
N TRP A 385 16.99 -7.11 -10.82
CA TRP A 385 15.72 -7.77 -11.13
C TRP A 385 15.62 -8.34 -12.56
N PRO A 386 15.94 -9.63 -12.79
CA PRO A 386 15.75 -10.28 -14.09
C PRO A 386 14.35 -10.91 -14.29
N PHE A 387 13.39 -10.71 -13.38
CA PHE A 387 12.10 -11.41 -13.34
C PHE A 387 10.89 -10.52 -13.70
N SER A 388 9.75 -11.14 -14.02
CA SER A 388 8.52 -10.42 -14.42
C SER A 388 7.83 -9.79 -13.21
N TYR A 389 7.44 -8.52 -13.30
CA TYR A 389 6.68 -7.87 -12.23
C TYR A 389 5.44 -7.16 -12.76
N CYS A 390 4.34 -7.25 -12.03
CA CYS A 390 3.10 -6.53 -12.33
C CYS A 390 2.90 -5.47 -11.25
N LEU A 391 3.14 -4.21 -11.62
CA LEU A 391 2.89 -3.03 -10.83
C LEU A 391 1.42 -2.59 -11.04
N CYS A 392 0.65 -2.38 -9.97
CA CYS A 392 -0.63 -1.67 -10.11
C CYS A 392 -0.40 -0.16 -10.02
N PHE A 393 -0.92 0.58 -11.00
CA PHE A 393 -0.98 2.03 -10.94
C PHE A 393 -2.34 2.48 -10.37
N PHE A 394 -2.25 3.43 -9.45
CA PHE A 394 -3.38 4.08 -8.79
C PHE A 394 -4.27 4.86 -9.75
N THR A 395 -5.47 5.07 -9.24
CA THR A 395 -6.63 5.74 -9.81
C THR A 395 -6.43 7.08 -10.49
N GLU A 396 -7.17 7.28 -11.59
CA GLU A 396 -7.56 8.61 -12.05
C GLU A 396 -8.15 9.42 -10.88
N PRO A 397 -7.58 10.59 -10.52
CA PRO A 397 -8.35 11.59 -9.80
C PRO A 397 -9.52 12.01 -10.69
N SER A 398 -10.70 12.16 -10.08
CA SER A 398 -11.91 12.65 -10.75
C SER A 398 -11.60 13.89 -11.59
N ARG A 399 -11.76 13.76 -12.92
CA ARG A 399 -11.78 14.81 -13.96
C ARG A 399 -11.58 16.25 -13.46
N SER A 400 -10.35 16.76 -13.49
CA SER A 400 -10.05 18.18 -13.76
C SER A 400 -8.56 18.56 -13.86
N SER A 401 -7.61 17.68 -13.55
CA SER A 401 -6.17 18.02 -13.66
C SER A 401 -5.39 16.97 -14.47
N CYS A 402 -5.50 17.05 -15.79
CA CYS A 402 -4.51 16.47 -16.69
C CYS A 402 -3.37 17.46 -16.89
N SER A 403 -2.31 17.37 -16.10
CA SER A 403 -0.97 17.52 -16.66
C SER A 403 -0.50 16.12 -17.09
N PRO A 404 0.05 15.95 -18.30
CA PRO A 404 0.57 14.65 -18.69
C PRO A 404 1.77 14.32 -17.79
N LEU A 405 1.74 13.14 -17.16
CA LEU A 405 2.88 12.48 -16.53
C LEU A 405 3.99 12.08 -17.55
N ALA A 406 4.07 12.79 -18.68
CA ALA A 406 5.04 12.61 -19.75
C ALA A 406 6.44 13.20 -19.42
N GLY A 407 6.76 13.36 -18.13
CA GLY A 407 8.00 14.02 -17.70
C GLY A 407 8.67 13.43 -16.46
N ILE A 408 8.12 12.36 -15.88
CA ILE A 408 8.63 11.79 -14.61
C ILE A 408 9.09 10.33 -14.79
N LEU A 409 8.80 9.71 -15.94
CA LEU A 409 9.32 8.41 -16.32
C LEU A 409 10.39 8.60 -17.40
N PRO A 410 11.57 7.96 -17.30
CA PRO A 410 12.54 7.98 -18.39
C PRO A 410 11.90 7.40 -19.66
N ASP A 411 12.20 7.98 -20.83
CA ASP A 411 11.62 7.66 -22.17
C ASP A 411 11.57 6.15 -22.53
N GLU A 412 12.29 5.29 -21.82
CA GLU A 412 12.24 3.83 -21.97
C GLU A 412 11.01 3.17 -21.33
N MET A 413 10.40 3.79 -20.32
CA MET A 413 9.20 3.30 -19.62
C MET A 413 7.91 3.54 -20.41
N GLU A 414 7.84 4.61 -21.22
CA GLU A 414 6.67 4.89 -22.07
C GLU A 414 6.43 3.79 -23.12
N LYS A 415 7.47 3.04 -23.49
CA LYS A 415 7.38 2.01 -24.54
C LYS A 415 6.79 0.68 -24.08
N ASN A 416 6.66 0.44 -22.76
CA ASN A 416 6.34 -0.90 -22.22
C ASN A 416 5.06 -0.99 -21.38
N ILE A 417 4.33 0.10 -21.15
CA ILE A 417 3.17 0.11 -20.24
C ILE A 417 1.86 0.27 -21.04
N TYR A 418 1.33 -0.84 -21.55
CA TYR A 418 -0.08 -0.90 -21.97
C TYR A 418 -0.66 -2.30 -21.72
N CYS A 419 -1.42 -2.46 -20.64
CA CYS A 419 -2.49 -3.44 -20.57
C CYS A 419 -3.81 -2.67 -20.44
N CYS A 420 -4.35 -2.23 -21.57
CA CYS A 420 -5.73 -1.74 -21.63
C CYS A 420 -6.65 -2.96 -21.53
N PHE A 421 -7.32 -3.10 -20.39
CA PHE A 421 -8.57 -3.86 -20.35
C PHE A 421 -9.54 -3.16 -21.31
N SER A 422 -9.80 -3.79 -22.45
CA SER A 422 -10.92 -3.39 -23.31
C SER A 422 -12.18 -3.90 -22.63
N CYS A 423 -12.89 -3.00 -21.92
CA CYS A 423 -14.26 -3.25 -21.48
C CYS A 423 -15.21 -3.28 -22.68
#